data_AF-A0A4R2GUV4-F1
#
_entry.id   AF-A0A4R2GUV4-F1
#
_cell.length_a   1.000
_cell.length_b   1.000
_cell.length_c   1.000
_cell.angle_alpha   90.00
_cell.angle_beta   90.00
_cell.angle_gamma   90.00
#
_symmetry.space_group_name_H-M   'P 1'
#
loop_
_entity.id
_entity.type
_entity.pdbx_description
1 polymer ?
#
loop_
_entity_poly.entity_id
_entity_poly.type
_entity_poly.pdbx_seq_one_letter_code
_entity_poly.pdbx_strand_id
1 'polypeptide(L)'
;MNLSHLGAPIRPMIRVHGGFANRTYRLDTDQGSFAVKELNLVDRRWTYRIEEVFRFERAAFAAGVPMPEPISASDHTIVHRWVEGKKMPEAPVSEAYAFEIGEILARIHALDVEWTHVSIEDPASRDWPELAERAASTGQPWADELASQVETLLAIAHFVDTCERPGPVVLTHKDIQPWNLLARDGRPVVLDWELSGMLDLAGELGSTALSLAKGPGFDNIEPAIFRSVLDGYVAGGGALPPSGPSWFVFMIGGWLGHTRWNILRCLAGVEASTGPDLALSHESVRNGVRGLPDMFGRLPELETLLV
;
A
#
# COMPACT_ATOMS: atom_id res chain seq x y z
N MET A 1 -22.97 -14.01 -3.51
CA MET A 1 -22.88 -12.82 -2.63
C MET A 1 -24.30 -12.42 -2.24
N ASN A 2 -24.63 -12.36 -0.94
CA ASN A 2 -25.94 -11.86 -0.50
C ASN A 2 -25.80 -10.37 -0.16
N LEU A 3 -26.47 -9.51 -0.95
CA LEU A 3 -26.43 -8.05 -0.82
C LEU A 3 -27.82 -7.45 -0.57
N SER A 4 -28.81 -8.27 -0.22
CA SER A 4 -30.20 -7.81 -0.08
C SER A 4 -30.40 -6.79 1.04
N HIS A 5 -29.51 -6.77 2.04
CA HIS A 5 -29.49 -5.78 3.11
C HIS A 5 -29.13 -4.36 2.64
N LEU A 6 -28.61 -4.23 1.41
CA LEU A 6 -28.25 -2.94 0.80
C LEU A 6 -29.41 -2.29 0.05
N GLY A 7 -30.59 -2.92 -0.01
CA GLY A 7 -31.74 -2.42 -0.77
C GLY A 7 -31.91 -3.09 -2.14
N ALA A 8 -32.90 -2.63 -2.90
CA ALA A 8 -33.21 -3.15 -4.23
C ALA A 8 -32.29 -2.51 -5.28
N PRO A 9 -31.53 -3.27 -6.08
CA PRO A 9 -30.70 -2.72 -7.15
C PRO A 9 -31.54 -1.95 -8.17
N ILE A 10 -31.17 -0.70 -8.46
CA ILE A 10 -31.86 0.14 -9.46
C ILE A 10 -31.26 -0.02 -10.86
N ARG A 11 -30.06 -0.60 -10.95
CA ARG A 11 -29.36 -0.94 -12.20
C ARG A 11 -28.37 -2.09 -11.97
N PRO A 12 -27.87 -2.74 -13.03
CA PRO A 12 -26.79 -3.72 -12.91
C PRO A 12 -25.54 -3.11 -12.26
N MET A 13 -24.82 -3.91 -11.48
CA MET A 13 -23.53 -3.50 -10.91
C MET A 13 -22.53 -3.16 -12.02
N ILE A 14 -21.75 -2.12 -11.80
CA ILE A 14 -20.76 -1.63 -12.76
C ILE A 14 -19.37 -1.96 -12.22
N ARG A 15 -18.55 -2.66 -13.01
CA ARG A 15 -17.15 -2.93 -12.64
C ARG A 15 -16.37 -1.62 -12.60
N VAL A 16 -15.66 -1.39 -11.49
CA VAL A 16 -14.71 -0.29 -11.34
C VAL A 16 -13.33 -0.81 -11.70
N HIS A 17 -12.68 -0.20 -12.69
CA HIS A 17 -11.35 -0.59 -13.14
C HIS A 17 -10.25 0.19 -12.39
N GLY A 18 -9.09 -0.44 -12.21
CA GLY A 18 -7.89 0.19 -11.64
C GLY A 18 -7.44 -0.28 -10.25
N GLY A 19 -8.05 -1.33 -9.68
CA GLY A 19 -7.54 -1.98 -8.46
C GLY A 19 -6.52 -3.09 -8.77
N PHE A 20 -5.46 -3.21 -7.96
CA PHE A 20 -4.34 -4.14 -8.21
C PHE A 20 -4.55 -5.55 -7.65
N ALA A 21 -5.40 -5.73 -6.64
CA ALA A 21 -5.59 -7.01 -5.96
C ALA A 21 -7.02 -7.56 -6.04
N ASN A 22 -8.02 -6.70 -5.83
CA ASN A 22 -9.43 -7.08 -5.66
C ASN A 22 -10.30 -6.61 -6.83
N ARG A 23 -11.48 -7.23 -7.02
CA ARG A 23 -12.47 -6.76 -8.00
C ARG A 23 -13.47 -5.85 -7.30
N THR A 24 -13.52 -4.59 -7.72
CA THR A 24 -14.46 -3.62 -7.16
C THR A 24 -15.61 -3.36 -8.12
N TYR A 25 -16.82 -3.25 -7.56
CA TYR A 25 -18.06 -2.95 -8.28
C TYR A 25 -18.76 -1.78 -7.61
N ARG A 26 -19.38 -0.92 -8.42
CA ARG A 26 -20.38 0.03 -7.94
C ARG A 26 -21.75 -0.63 -8.00
N LEU A 27 -22.43 -0.68 -6.87
CA LEU A 27 -23.83 -1.07 -6.76
C LEU A 27 -24.66 0.16 -6.41
N ASP A 28 -25.69 0.45 -7.21
CA ASP A 28 -26.66 1.48 -6.87
C ASP A 28 -28.00 0.82 -6.55
N THR A 29 -28.59 1.27 -5.44
CA THR A 29 -29.84 0.74 -4.87
C THR A 29 -30.78 1.89 -4.53
N ASP A 30 -32.00 1.55 -4.11
CA ASP A 30 -32.94 2.49 -3.51
C ASP A 30 -32.52 3.02 -2.12
N GLN A 31 -31.47 2.47 -1.50
CA GLN A 31 -30.87 2.92 -0.23
C GLN A 31 -29.52 3.64 -0.42
N GLY A 32 -29.14 3.90 -1.67
CA GLY A 32 -27.90 4.62 -2.03
C GLY A 32 -26.92 3.76 -2.83
N SER A 33 -25.71 4.29 -2.95
CA SER A 33 -24.62 3.70 -3.74
C SER A 33 -23.55 3.08 -2.84
N PHE A 34 -23.01 1.95 -3.26
CA PHE A 34 -22.04 1.16 -2.51
C PHE A 34 -20.86 0.75 -3.40
N ALA A 35 -19.68 0.73 -2.79
CA ALA A 35 -18.52 0.04 -3.34
C ALA A 35 -18.53 -1.39 -2.78
N VAL A 36 -18.67 -2.36 -3.67
CA VAL A 36 -18.66 -3.80 -3.34
C VAL A 36 -17.34 -4.36 -3.84
N LYS A 37 -16.49 -4.80 -2.92
CA LYS A 37 -15.17 -5.35 -3.24
C LYS A 37 -15.16 -6.85 -3.01
N GLU A 38 -14.99 -7.61 -4.09
CA GLU A 38 -14.73 -9.05 -4.07
C GLU A 38 -13.25 -9.30 -3.79
N LEU A 39 -13.00 -10.04 -2.70
CA LEU A 39 -11.65 -10.31 -2.24
C LEU A 39 -10.98 -11.41 -3.06
N ASN A 40 -9.72 -11.19 -3.40
CA ASN A 40 -8.90 -12.18 -4.07
C ASN A 40 -8.27 -13.13 -3.04
N LEU A 41 -9.03 -14.11 -2.58
CA LEU A 41 -8.56 -15.10 -1.59
C LEU A 41 -7.45 -16.04 -2.09
N VAL A 42 -7.12 -15.99 -3.38
CA VAL A 42 -6.03 -16.77 -3.97
C VAL A 42 -4.71 -15.98 -3.93
N ASP A 43 -4.76 -14.69 -3.59
CA ASP A 43 -3.57 -13.89 -3.33
C ASP A 43 -2.89 -14.36 -2.03
N ARG A 44 -1.92 -15.26 -2.18
CA ARG A 44 -1.19 -15.90 -1.07
C ARG A 44 -0.23 -14.96 -0.33
N ARG A 45 -0.18 -13.67 -0.68
CA ARG A 45 0.73 -12.72 -0.01
C ARG A 45 0.34 -12.52 1.45
N TRP A 46 -0.96 -12.58 1.77
CA TRP A 46 -1.47 -12.38 3.13
C TRP A 46 -2.77 -13.15 3.35
N THR A 47 -3.02 -13.61 4.57
CA THR A 47 -4.36 -14.09 4.94
C THR A 47 -5.23 -12.89 5.22
N TYR A 48 -6.34 -12.71 4.48
CA TYR A 48 -7.27 -11.62 4.74
C TYR A 48 -7.82 -11.70 6.17
N ARG A 49 -7.53 -10.68 6.98
CA ARG A 49 -7.98 -10.54 8.38
C ARG A 49 -9.25 -9.71 8.46
N ILE A 50 -10.24 -10.12 7.68
CA ILE A 50 -11.41 -9.30 7.33
C ILE A 50 -12.11 -8.75 8.58
N GLU A 51 -12.30 -9.58 9.60
CA GLU A 51 -12.97 -9.16 10.84
C GLU A 51 -12.15 -8.15 11.66
N GLU A 52 -10.83 -8.34 11.77
CA GLU A 52 -9.93 -7.43 12.48
C GLU A 52 -9.82 -6.09 11.74
N VAL A 53 -9.64 -6.13 10.42
CA VAL A 53 -9.61 -4.95 9.55
C VAL A 53 -10.94 -4.20 9.62
N PHE A 54 -12.07 -4.88 9.47
CA PHE A 54 -13.38 -4.23 9.50
C PHE A 54 -13.71 -3.62 10.87
N ARG A 55 -13.24 -4.24 11.97
CA ARG A 55 -13.32 -3.65 13.31
C ARG A 55 -12.51 -2.35 13.39
N PHE A 56 -11.30 -2.36 12.86
CA PHE A 56 -10.43 -1.18 12.81
C PHE A 56 -11.01 -0.07 11.94
N GLU A 57 -11.54 -0.38 10.74
CA GLU A 57 -12.22 0.59 9.87
C GLU A 57 -13.40 1.26 10.56
N ARG A 58 -14.25 0.49 11.27
CA ARG A 58 -15.37 1.08 12.03
C ARG A 58 -14.90 2.02 13.13
N ALA A 59 -13.82 1.68 13.83
CA ALA A 59 -13.25 2.56 14.85
C ALA A 59 -12.68 3.85 14.24
N ALA A 60 -11.95 3.74 13.12
CA ALA A 60 -11.42 4.89 12.38
C ALA A 60 -12.54 5.80 11.85
N PHE A 61 -13.58 5.22 11.25
CA PHE A 61 -14.74 5.97 10.79
C PHE A 61 -15.47 6.67 11.95
N ALA A 62 -15.67 5.97 13.08
CA ALA A 62 -16.28 6.55 14.28
C ALA A 62 -15.44 7.68 14.90
N ALA A 63 -14.12 7.63 14.77
CA ALA A 63 -13.21 8.71 15.15
C ALA A 63 -13.20 9.87 14.14
N GLY A 64 -13.94 9.76 13.03
CA GLY A 64 -14.06 10.80 12.01
C GLY A 64 -12.92 10.84 11.01
N VAL A 65 -12.18 9.75 10.82
CA VAL A 65 -11.23 9.63 9.71
C VAL A 65 -12.01 9.84 8.38
N PRO A 66 -11.55 10.71 7.47
CA PRO A 66 -12.19 10.89 6.17
C PRO A 66 -12.05 9.62 5.33
N MET A 67 -13.07 8.77 5.34
CA MET A 67 -13.09 7.50 4.61
C MET A 67 -14.53 7.12 4.22
N PRO A 68 -14.72 6.21 3.26
CA PRO A 68 -16.01 5.58 3.03
C PRO A 68 -16.58 4.92 4.28
N GLU A 69 -17.89 5.04 4.52
CA GLU A 69 -18.55 4.35 5.64
C GLU A 69 -18.42 2.83 5.46
N PRO A 70 -17.85 2.09 6.43
CA PRO A 70 -17.81 0.64 6.41
C PRO A 70 -19.21 0.06 6.69
N ILE A 71 -19.79 -0.64 5.71
CA ILE A 71 -21.18 -1.14 5.77
C ILE A 71 -21.25 -2.58 6.25
N SER A 72 -20.49 -3.48 5.62
CA SER A 72 -20.48 -4.90 5.98
C SER A 72 -19.25 -5.60 5.45
N ALA A 73 -18.82 -6.66 6.13
CA ALA A 73 -17.77 -7.54 5.67
C ALA A 73 -18.17 -9.02 5.84
N SER A 74 -17.61 -9.88 5.00
CA SER A 74 -17.79 -11.34 4.97
C SER A 74 -16.55 -11.98 4.38
N ASP A 75 -16.43 -13.30 4.44
CA ASP A 75 -15.27 -14.07 3.95
C ASP A 75 -14.82 -13.75 2.53
N HIS A 76 -15.72 -13.25 1.67
CA HIS A 76 -15.45 -13.01 0.25
C HIS A 76 -15.65 -11.55 -0.17
N THR A 77 -16.18 -10.69 0.70
CA THR A 77 -16.66 -9.37 0.28
C THR A 77 -16.57 -8.35 1.39
N ILE A 78 -16.08 -7.17 1.04
CA ILE A 78 -16.16 -5.97 1.87
C ILE A 78 -17.03 -4.94 1.13
N VAL A 79 -17.90 -4.26 1.87
CA VAL A 79 -18.82 -3.25 1.35
C VAL A 79 -18.64 -1.95 2.11
N HIS A 80 -18.46 -0.87 1.34
CA HIS A 80 -18.45 0.49 1.85
C HIS A 80 -19.49 1.34 1.15
N ARG A 81 -19.89 2.45 1.78
CA ARG A 81 -20.67 3.47 1.09
C ARG A 81 -19.85 4.09 -0.03
N TRP A 82 -20.46 4.29 -1.18
CA TRP A 82 -19.79 4.93 -2.30
C TRP A 82 -19.47 6.39 -1.96
N VAL A 83 -18.24 6.81 -2.25
CA VAL A 83 -17.80 8.20 -2.12
C VAL A 83 -17.37 8.70 -3.49
N GLU A 84 -17.94 9.83 -3.91
CA GLU A 84 -17.45 10.56 -5.08
C GLU A 84 -16.22 11.37 -4.69
N GLY A 85 -15.16 11.27 -5.50
CA GLY A 85 -13.91 11.97 -5.26
C GLY A 85 -12.99 11.89 -6.48
N LYS A 86 -12.05 12.84 -6.58
CA LYS A 86 -11.03 12.85 -7.61
C LYS A 86 -9.86 11.97 -7.16
N LYS A 87 -9.43 11.02 -8.00
CA LYS A 87 -8.21 10.25 -7.73
C LYS A 87 -6.99 11.17 -7.62
N MET A 88 -6.10 10.88 -6.67
CA MET A 88 -4.84 11.59 -6.57
C MET A 88 -3.86 11.11 -7.66
N PRO A 89 -3.12 12.03 -8.30
CA PRO A 89 -2.07 11.64 -9.24
C PRO A 89 -0.86 11.06 -8.48
N GLU A 90 -0.06 10.23 -9.16
CA GLU A 90 1.28 9.84 -8.69
C GLU A 90 2.28 10.98 -8.95
N ALA A 91 2.06 12.10 -8.25
CA ALA A 91 2.86 13.31 -8.31
C ALA A 91 2.82 13.99 -6.92
N PRO A 92 3.76 14.90 -6.64
CA PRO A 92 3.74 15.63 -5.38
C PRO A 92 2.40 16.34 -5.16
N VAL A 93 1.79 16.12 -3.98
CA VAL A 93 0.50 16.74 -3.60
C VAL A 93 0.70 18.16 -3.08
N SER A 94 -0.35 18.85 -2.63
CA SER A 94 -0.15 20.13 -1.94
C SER A 94 0.31 19.91 -0.49
N GLU A 95 1.12 20.83 0.05
CA GLU A 95 1.53 20.81 1.47
C GLU A 95 0.34 20.72 2.43
N ALA A 96 -0.75 21.45 2.15
CA ALA A 96 -1.96 21.39 2.96
C ALA A 96 -2.64 20.01 2.95
N TYR A 97 -2.65 19.32 1.80
CA TYR A 97 -3.19 17.97 1.70
C TYR A 97 -2.31 16.97 2.45
N ALA A 98 -0.98 17.08 2.30
CA ALA A 98 -0.01 16.27 3.01
C ALA A 98 -0.10 16.47 4.54
N PHE A 99 -0.26 17.70 5.00
CA PHE A 99 -0.49 18.01 6.40
C PHE A 99 -1.74 17.33 6.95
N GLU A 100 -2.87 17.40 6.25
CA GLU A 100 -4.11 16.72 6.67
C GLU A 100 -3.95 15.19 6.69
N ILE A 101 -3.17 14.60 5.78
CA ILE A 101 -2.81 13.17 5.86
C ILE A 101 -2.03 12.86 7.14
N GLY A 102 -1.09 13.72 7.53
CA GLY A 102 -0.38 13.61 8.81
C GLY A 102 -1.33 13.59 10.01
N GLU A 103 -2.29 14.51 10.05
CA GLU A 103 -3.32 14.55 11.11
C GLU A 103 -4.18 13.29 11.12
N ILE A 104 -4.52 12.76 9.95
CA ILE A 104 -5.27 11.50 9.80
C ILE A 104 -4.47 10.34 10.38
N LEU A 105 -3.17 10.21 10.08
CA LEU A 105 -2.31 9.17 10.65
C LEU A 105 -2.24 9.26 12.17
N ALA A 106 -2.09 10.47 12.74
CA ALA A 106 -2.08 10.65 14.19
C ALA A 106 -3.39 10.18 14.83
N ARG A 107 -4.53 10.48 14.19
CA ARG A 107 -5.85 10.02 14.65
C ARG A 107 -5.98 8.50 14.58
N ILE A 108 -5.49 7.88 13.51
CA ILE A 108 -5.49 6.42 13.34
C ILE A 108 -4.66 5.76 14.44
N HIS A 109 -3.45 6.27 14.71
CA HIS A 109 -2.54 5.70 15.69
C HIS A 109 -2.97 5.94 17.14
N ALA A 110 -3.88 6.88 17.39
CA ALA A 110 -4.48 7.11 18.70
C ALA A 110 -5.65 6.15 19.03
N LEU A 111 -6.09 5.33 18.07
CA LEU A 111 -7.18 4.38 18.28
C LEU A 111 -6.74 3.22 19.18
N ASP A 112 -7.55 2.94 20.20
CA ASP A 112 -7.38 1.75 21.04
C ASP A 112 -8.26 0.62 20.49
N VAL A 113 -7.72 -0.12 19.52
CA VAL A 113 -8.39 -1.28 18.89
C VAL A 113 -7.56 -2.51 19.15
N GLU A 114 -8.20 -3.52 19.77
CA GLU A 114 -7.57 -4.81 19.99
C GLU A 114 -7.15 -5.45 18.65
N TRP A 115 -5.86 -5.76 18.54
CA TRP A 115 -5.27 -6.47 17.41
C TRP A 115 -4.52 -7.70 17.91
N THR A 116 -5.11 -8.87 17.72
CA THR A 116 -4.61 -10.11 18.35
C THR A 116 -3.51 -10.78 17.54
N HIS A 117 -3.34 -10.40 16.28
CA HIS A 117 -2.39 -11.01 15.38
C HIS A 117 -0.99 -10.40 15.49
N VAL A 118 -0.01 -11.24 15.82
CA VAL A 118 1.41 -10.90 15.68
C VAL A 118 1.84 -11.24 14.26
N SER A 119 2.25 -10.24 13.49
CA SER A 119 2.87 -10.50 12.18
C SER A 119 4.23 -11.16 12.40
N ILE A 120 4.38 -12.39 11.93
CA ILE A 120 5.70 -13.02 11.79
C ILE A 120 6.15 -12.67 10.37
N GLU A 121 7.08 -11.73 10.25
CA GLU A 121 7.71 -11.45 8.96
C GLU A 121 8.65 -12.60 8.61
N ASP A 122 8.38 -13.26 7.48
CA ASP A 122 9.34 -14.19 6.90
C ASP A 122 10.58 -13.39 6.44
N PRO A 123 11.80 -13.95 6.58
CA PRO A 123 13.00 -13.31 6.04
C PRO A 123 12.86 -12.99 4.55
N ALA A 124 13.47 -11.86 4.14
CA ALA A 124 13.48 -11.46 2.74
C ALA A 124 14.12 -12.55 1.87
N SER A 125 13.40 -12.91 0.79
CA SER A 125 13.82 -14.02 -0.08
C SER A 125 15.20 -13.80 -0.70
N ARG A 126 15.95 -14.90 -0.84
CA ARG A 126 17.32 -14.93 -1.37
C ARG A 126 17.44 -15.66 -2.71
N ASP A 127 16.33 -16.13 -3.27
CA ASP A 127 16.27 -16.91 -4.52
C ASP A 127 16.44 -16.09 -5.81
N TRP A 128 16.99 -14.87 -5.71
CA TRP A 128 17.18 -13.97 -6.86
C TRP A 128 18.09 -14.55 -7.95
N PRO A 129 19.22 -15.23 -7.63
CA PRO A 129 20.02 -15.91 -8.64
C PRO A 129 19.22 -16.96 -9.43
N GLU A 130 18.45 -17.81 -8.74
CA GLU A 130 17.63 -18.85 -9.35
C GLU A 130 16.51 -18.26 -10.21
N LEU A 131 15.91 -17.14 -9.78
CA LEU A 131 14.92 -16.42 -10.57
C LEU A 131 15.51 -15.79 -11.83
N ALA A 132 16.74 -15.26 -11.77
CA ALA A 132 17.44 -14.72 -12.94
C ALA A 132 17.78 -15.81 -13.96
N GLU A 133 18.28 -16.96 -13.51
CA GLU A 133 18.56 -18.11 -14.38
C GLU A 133 17.29 -18.61 -15.09
N ARG A 134 16.18 -18.75 -14.34
CA ARG A 134 14.88 -19.16 -14.90
C ARG A 134 14.32 -18.14 -15.88
N ALA A 135 14.50 -16.85 -15.59
CA ALA A 135 14.08 -15.78 -16.49
C ALA A 135 14.84 -15.83 -17.82
N ALA A 136 16.16 -16.04 -17.77
CA ALA A 136 16.98 -16.22 -18.95
C ALA A 136 16.60 -17.48 -19.74
N SER A 137 16.43 -18.63 -19.06
CA SER A 137 16.10 -19.90 -19.71
C SER A 137 14.71 -19.90 -20.37
N THR A 138 13.80 -19.05 -19.87
CA THR A 138 12.44 -18.90 -20.43
C THR A 138 12.30 -17.69 -21.37
N GLY A 139 13.39 -16.97 -21.67
CA GLY A 139 13.40 -15.85 -22.60
C GLY A 139 12.59 -14.64 -22.13
N GLN A 140 12.54 -14.38 -20.82
CA GLN A 140 11.82 -13.23 -20.28
C GLN A 140 12.47 -11.92 -20.77
N PRO A 141 11.66 -10.91 -21.15
CA PRO A 141 12.17 -9.67 -21.75
C PRO A 141 12.88 -8.73 -20.77
N TRP A 142 12.98 -9.11 -19.50
CA TRP A 142 13.65 -8.38 -18.42
C TRP A 142 14.76 -9.21 -17.75
N ALA A 143 15.11 -10.37 -18.34
CA ALA A 143 16.04 -11.34 -17.76
C ALA A 143 17.45 -10.76 -17.58
N ASP A 144 17.97 -10.07 -18.59
CA ASP A 144 19.31 -9.48 -18.54
C ASP A 144 19.40 -8.37 -17.48
N GLU A 145 18.36 -7.53 -17.37
CA GLU A 145 18.31 -6.52 -16.31
C GLU A 145 18.22 -7.15 -14.92
N LEU A 146 17.40 -8.19 -14.74
CA LEU A 146 17.32 -8.91 -13.46
C LEU A 146 18.68 -9.51 -13.10
N ALA A 147 19.34 -10.19 -14.04
CA ALA A 147 20.65 -10.79 -13.84
C ALA A 147 21.70 -9.75 -13.41
N SER A 148 21.65 -8.55 -14.00
CA SER A 148 22.56 -7.45 -13.65
C SER A 148 22.35 -6.88 -12.24
N GLN A 149 21.18 -7.12 -11.63
CA GLN A 149 20.78 -6.57 -10.33
C GLN A 149 20.74 -7.60 -9.19
N VAL A 150 21.11 -8.86 -9.43
CA VAL A 150 21.02 -9.94 -8.41
C VAL A 150 21.74 -9.57 -7.12
N GLU A 151 22.99 -9.11 -7.20
CA GLU A 151 23.76 -8.73 -6.01
C GLU A 151 23.13 -7.55 -5.25
N THR A 152 22.59 -6.56 -5.98
CA THR A 152 21.87 -5.43 -5.39
C THR A 152 20.61 -5.91 -4.66
N LEU A 153 19.83 -6.81 -5.26
CA LEU A 153 18.61 -7.35 -4.65
C LEU A 153 18.92 -8.20 -3.41
N LEU A 154 20.03 -8.94 -3.40
CA LEU A 154 20.54 -9.64 -2.22
C LEU A 154 20.98 -8.67 -1.12
N ALA A 155 21.64 -7.56 -1.48
CA ALA A 155 22.01 -6.51 -0.53
C ALA A 155 20.77 -5.82 0.05
N ILE A 156 19.76 -5.53 -0.77
CA ILE A 156 18.47 -4.99 -0.32
C ILE A 156 17.79 -5.95 0.65
N ALA A 157 17.71 -7.24 0.30
CA ALA A 157 17.16 -8.26 1.20
C ALA A 157 17.93 -8.32 2.53
N HIS A 158 19.26 -8.18 2.50
CA HIS A 158 20.08 -8.13 3.72
C HIS A 158 19.73 -6.92 4.58
N PHE A 159 19.67 -5.74 3.96
CA PHE A 159 19.27 -4.51 4.64
C PHE A 159 17.87 -4.62 5.25
N VAL A 160 16.88 -5.16 4.53
CA VAL A 160 15.52 -5.35 5.05
C VAL A 160 15.53 -6.23 6.30
N ASP A 161 16.29 -7.33 6.30
CA ASP A 161 16.33 -8.26 7.43
C ASP A 161 17.12 -7.74 8.64
N THR A 162 18.14 -6.89 8.43
CA THR A 162 19.10 -6.51 9.48
C THR A 162 18.97 -5.07 9.96
N CYS A 163 18.22 -4.21 9.27
CA CYS A 163 18.02 -2.83 9.69
C CYS A 163 17.22 -2.76 10.99
N GLU A 164 17.81 -2.15 12.03
CA GLU A 164 17.12 -1.90 13.29
C GLU A 164 15.97 -0.91 13.11
N ARG A 165 14.83 -1.19 13.75
CA ARG A 165 13.61 -0.36 13.67
C ARG A 165 13.27 0.19 15.05
N PRO A 166 14.00 1.23 15.53
CA PRO A 166 13.74 1.81 16.83
C PRO A 166 12.42 2.59 16.84
N GLY A 167 11.74 2.58 17.99
CA GLY A 167 10.49 3.32 18.18
C GLY A 167 9.29 2.39 18.37
N PRO A 168 8.08 2.97 18.42
CA PRO A 168 6.87 2.21 18.67
C PRO A 168 6.43 1.44 17.42
N VAL A 169 5.77 0.31 17.66
CA VAL A 169 4.93 -0.38 16.68
C VAL A 169 3.50 0.08 16.92
N VAL A 170 2.81 0.48 15.86
CA VAL A 170 1.44 1.03 15.90
C VAL A 170 0.52 0.20 15.01
N LEU A 171 -0.77 0.16 15.37
CA LEU A 171 -1.80 -0.33 14.46
C LEU A 171 -2.08 0.76 13.42
N THR A 172 -1.86 0.45 12.14
CA THR A 172 -1.90 1.42 11.06
C THR A 172 -2.48 0.83 9.76
N HIS A 173 -2.65 1.68 8.75
CA HIS A 173 -3.18 1.39 7.43
C HIS A 173 -2.20 0.62 6.53
N LYS A 174 -0.89 0.91 6.60
CA LYS A 174 0.20 0.28 5.83
C LYS A 174 0.22 0.56 4.32
N ASP A 175 -0.69 1.38 3.78
CA ASP A 175 -0.80 1.61 2.33
C ASP A 175 -1.45 2.96 1.99
N ILE A 176 -1.16 4.01 2.77
CA ILE A 176 -1.57 5.38 2.43
C ILE A 176 -0.67 5.88 1.29
N GLN A 177 -1.15 5.67 0.07
CA GLN A 177 -0.45 5.95 -1.17
C GLN A 177 -1.38 6.70 -2.13
N PRO A 178 -0.87 7.45 -3.13
CA PRO A 178 -1.72 8.24 -4.03
C PRO A 178 -2.89 7.47 -4.67
N TRP A 179 -2.68 6.19 -5.02
CA TRP A 179 -3.73 5.34 -5.62
C TRP A 179 -4.85 4.93 -4.64
N ASN A 180 -4.59 4.98 -3.32
CA ASN A 180 -5.56 4.71 -2.25
C ASN A 180 -6.14 5.99 -1.65
N LEU A 181 -5.96 7.13 -2.32
CA LEU A 181 -6.41 8.44 -1.86
C LEU A 181 -7.32 9.10 -2.89
N LEU A 182 -8.38 9.73 -2.40
CA LEU A 182 -9.18 10.67 -3.17
C LEU A 182 -9.04 12.09 -2.60
N ALA A 183 -9.33 13.07 -3.45
CA ALA A 183 -9.65 14.42 -3.04
C ALA A 183 -11.16 14.66 -3.18
N ARG A 184 -11.81 15.06 -2.10
CA ARG A 184 -13.19 15.56 -2.09
C ARG A 184 -13.18 16.97 -1.51
N ASP A 185 -13.58 17.96 -2.31
CA ASP A 185 -13.52 19.38 -1.94
C ASP A 185 -12.11 19.82 -1.49
N GLY A 186 -11.08 19.24 -2.12
CA GLY A 186 -9.67 19.52 -1.82
C GLY A 186 -9.11 18.77 -0.61
N ARG A 187 -9.92 17.97 0.11
CA ARG A 187 -9.52 17.25 1.32
C ARG A 187 -9.32 15.74 1.07
N PRO A 188 -8.47 15.07 1.84
CA PRO A 188 -8.23 13.64 1.67
C PRO A 188 -9.44 12.76 1.98
N VAL A 189 -9.52 11.63 1.29
CA VAL A 189 -10.35 10.49 1.66
C VAL A 189 -9.50 9.23 1.52
N VAL A 190 -9.35 8.48 2.61
CA VAL A 190 -8.53 7.25 2.69
C VAL A 190 -9.35 6.03 2.29
N LEU A 191 -8.82 5.23 1.38
CA LEU A 191 -9.41 4.00 0.85
C LEU A 191 -8.53 2.78 1.18
N ASP A 192 -9.06 1.58 0.98
CA ASP A 192 -8.28 0.34 0.88
C ASP A 192 -7.50 -0.09 2.15
N TRP A 193 -8.23 -0.26 3.24
CA TRP A 193 -7.69 -0.64 4.56
C TRP A 193 -7.29 -2.12 4.70
N GLU A 194 -7.37 -2.91 3.64
CA GLU A 194 -7.18 -4.37 3.69
C GLU A 194 -5.78 -4.80 4.15
N LEU A 195 -4.78 -3.94 3.99
CA LEU A 195 -3.41 -4.18 4.42
C LEU A 195 -3.13 -3.76 5.86
N SER A 196 -4.12 -3.22 6.57
CA SER A 196 -3.97 -2.70 7.92
C SER A 196 -3.40 -3.75 8.88
N GLY A 197 -2.64 -3.28 9.85
CA GLY A 197 -2.06 -4.11 10.88
C GLY A 197 -0.94 -3.40 11.63
N MET A 198 -0.22 -4.16 12.45
CA MET A 198 0.92 -3.65 13.20
C MET A 198 2.11 -3.35 12.26
N LEU A 199 2.72 -2.18 12.41
CA LEU A 199 3.94 -1.76 11.71
C LEU A 199 4.76 -0.81 12.59
N ASP A 200 6.08 -0.76 12.41
CA ASP A 200 6.89 0.28 13.03
C ASP A 200 6.47 1.67 12.53
N LEU A 201 6.34 2.63 13.46
CA LEU A 201 5.82 3.96 13.13
C LEU A 201 6.67 4.67 12.07
N ALA A 202 7.99 4.44 12.08
CA ALA A 202 8.92 5.01 11.12
C ALA A 202 8.57 4.58 9.68
N GLY A 203 8.32 3.29 9.47
CA GLY A 203 7.96 2.72 8.18
C GLY A 203 6.63 3.27 7.63
N GLU A 204 5.61 3.47 8.47
CA GLU A 204 4.34 4.08 8.03
C GLU A 204 4.55 5.53 7.60
N LEU A 205 5.19 6.34 8.45
CA LEU A 205 5.40 7.76 8.19
C LEU A 205 6.29 7.98 6.98
N GLY A 206 7.42 7.26 6.89
CA GLY A 206 8.35 7.37 5.77
C GLY A 206 7.73 6.90 4.46
N SER A 207 6.98 5.81 4.47
CA SER A 207 6.28 5.31 3.27
C SER A 207 5.25 6.31 2.77
N THR A 208 4.41 6.83 3.67
CA THR A 208 3.36 7.79 3.31
C THR A 208 3.94 9.12 2.85
N ALA A 209 4.88 9.69 3.61
CA ALA A 209 5.45 11.00 3.32
C ALA A 209 6.23 11.00 2.00
N LEU A 210 7.05 9.97 1.75
CA LEU A 210 7.80 9.87 0.50
C LEU A 210 6.88 9.71 -0.70
N SER A 211 5.85 8.87 -0.61
CA SER A 211 4.93 8.63 -1.72
C SER A 211 4.04 9.84 -2.07
N LEU A 212 3.76 10.72 -1.11
CA LEU A 212 3.05 11.97 -1.34
C LEU A 212 3.94 13.11 -1.83
N ALA A 213 5.24 13.04 -1.55
CA ALA A 213 6.20 14.08 -1.86
C ALA A 213 6.89 13.90 -3.21
N LYS A 214 6.71 12.77 -3.89
CA LYS A 214 7.47 12.43 -5.09
C LYS A 214 6.62 12.26 -6.35
N GLY A 215 7.27 12.44 -7.50
CA GLY A 215 6.76 12.03 -8.81
C GLY A 215 6.96 10.55 -9.10
N PRO A 216 6.73 10.12 -10.35
CA PRO A 216 7.18 8.81 -10.82
C PRO A 216 8.71 8.70 -10.68
N GLY A 217 9.20 7.60 -10.09
CA GLY A 217 10.62 7.47 -9.72
C GLY A 217 11.03 8.32 -8.52
N PHE A 218 12.30 8.74 -8.48
CA PHE A 218 12.92 9.48 -7.36
C PHE A 218 13.66 10.77 -7.76
N ASP A 219 13.58 11.17 -9.03
CA ASP A 219 14.24 12.39 -9.52
C ASP A 219 13.48 13.68 -9.15
N ASN A 220 12.20 13.57 -8.83
CA ASN A 220 11.36 14.68 -8.41
C ASN A 220 10.78 14.39 -7.04
N ILE A 221 11.46 14.86 -5.99
CA ILE A 221 11.01 14.77 -4.60
C ILE A 221 10.93 16.20 -4.07
N GLU A 222 9.82 16.52 -3.42
CA GLU A 222 9.52 17.84 -2.85
C GLU A 222 9.62 17.76 -1.31
N PRO A 223 10.76 18.17 -0.71
CA PRO A 223 11.00 17.98 0.72
C PRO A 223 9.98 18.70 1.62
N ALA A 224 9.44 19.84 1.18
CA ALA A 224 8.42 20.58 1.93
C ALA A 224 7.12 19.77 2.11
N ILE A 225 6.74 18.97 1.11
CA ILE A 225 5.55 18.12 1.17
C ILE A 225 5.82 16.92 2.09
N PHE A 226 7.00 16.31 2.01
CA PHE A 226 7.42 15.26 2.93
C PHE A 226 7.33 15.75 4.38
N ARG A 227 7.91 16.94 4.64
CA ARG A 227 7.90 17.56 5.96
C ARG A 227 6.49 17.91 6.43
N SER A 228 5.62 18.36 5.52
CA SER A 228 4.23 18.69 5.84
C SER A 228 3.45 17.51 6.42
N VAL A 229 3.68 16.28 5.94
CA VAL A 229 3.09 15.06 6.53
C VAL A 229 3.52 14.91 7.99
N LEU A 230 4.81 15.09 8.27
CA LEU A 230 5.35 14.93 9.62
C LEU A 230 4.86 16.03 10.57
N ASP A 231 4.78 17.27 10.07
CA ASP A 231 4.24 18.39 10.84
C ASP A 231 2.76 18.18 11.18
N GLY A 232 1.97 17.68 10.22
CA GLY A 232 0.57 17.31 10.45
C GLY A 232 0.41 16.19 11.47
N TYR A 233 1.29 15.18 11.41
CA TYR A 233 1.29 14.08 12.38
C TYR A 233 1.57 14.58 13.81
N VAL A 234 2.55 15.47 13.97
CA VAL A 234 2.86 16.09 15.26
C VAL A 234 1.72 16.99 15.74
N ALA A 235 1.14 17.81 14.84
CA ALA A 235 0.00 18.67 15.16
C ALA A 235 -1.23 17.88 15.62
N GLY A 236 -1.44 16.68 15.06
CA GLY A 236 -2.45 15.71 15.48
C GLY A 236 -2.18 15.03 16.83
N GLY A 237 -1.08 15.37 17.51
CA GLY A 237 -0.70 14.82 18.82
C GLY A 237 0.27 13.63 18.76
N GLY A 238 0.75 13.25 17.57
CA GLY A 238 1.74 12.21 17.39
C GLY A 238 3.15 12.65 17.81
N ALA A 239 4.01 11.68 18.12
CA ALA A 239 5.44 11.91 18.33
C ALA A 239 6.24 11.18 17.23
N LEU A 240 7.19 11.88 16.62
CA LEU A 240 8.03 11.28 15.58
C LEU A 240 9.02 10.27 16.20
N PRO A 241 9.24 9.10 15.59
CA PRO A 241 10.28 8.17 16.00
C PRO A 241 11.68 8.73 15.63
N PRO A 242 12.76 8.13 16.16
CA PRO A 242 14.12 8.51 15.76
C PRO A 242 14.31 8.44 14.24
N SER A 243 15.00 9.44 13.68
CA SER A 243 15.36 9.47 12.26
C SER A 243 16.38 8.38 11.93
N GLY A 244 16.28 7.80 10.74
CA GLY A 244 17.26 6.85 10.23
C GLY A 244 16.73 6.03 9.06
N PRO A 245 17.51 5.06 8.57
CA PRO A 245 17.17 4.28 7.39
C PRO A 245 15.91 3.42 7.58
N SER A 246 15.52 3.13 8.83
CA SER A 246 14.32 2.35 9.17
C SER A 246 13.03 2.92 8.58
N TRP A 247 12.97 4.23 8.38
CA TRP A 247 11.82 4.92 7.78
C TRP A 247 11.47 4.44 6.37
N PHE A 248 12.45 3.88 5.65
CA PHE A 248 12.27 3.43 4.27
C PHE A 248 12.23 1.89 4.13
N VAL A 249 12.54 1.16 5.20
CA VAL A 249 12.62 -0.32 5.18
C VAL A 249 11.29 -0.94 4.79
N PHE A 250 10.17 -0.46 5.33
CA PHE A 250 8.85 -0.99 5.03
C PHE A 250 8.51 -0.91 3.54
N MET A 251 8.71 0.25 2.92
CA MET A 251 8.46 0.46 1.48
C MET A 251 9.42 -0.40 0.63
N ILE A 252 10.71 -0.42 0.97
CA ILE A 252 11.73 -1.20 0.25
C ILE A 252 11.41 -2.70 0.31
N GLY A 253 11.10 -3.22 1.50
CA GLY A 253 10.74 -4.62 1.72
C GLY A 253 9.45 -5.01 1.00
N GLY A 254 8.42 -4.16 1.08
CA GLY A 254 7.15 -4.36 0.37
C GLY A 254 7.35 -4.41 -1.15
N TRP A 255 8.14 -3.48 -1.71
CA TRP A 255 8.41 -3.44 -3.14
C TRP A 255 9.31 -4.60 -3.60
N LEU A 256 10.28 -5.03 -2.77
CA LEU A 256 11.09 -6.23 -3.00
C LEU A 256 10.21 -7.49 -3.12
N GLY A 257 9.31 -7.69 -2.15
CA GLY A 257 8.35 -8.80 -2.16
C GLY A 257 7.40 -8.73 -3.35
N HIS A 258 6.89 -7.54 -3.69
CA HIS A 258 6.02 -7.33 -4.85
C HIS A 258 6.73 -7.66 -6.18
N THR A 259 8.00 -7.27 -6.31
CA THR A 259 8.82 -7.56 -7.49
C THR A 259 9.01 -9.08 -7.66
N ARG A 260 9.40 -9.77 -6.59
CA ARG A 260 9.55 -11.23 -6.60
C ARG A 260 8.25 -11.93 -6.98
N TRP A 261 7.13 -11.49 -6.41
CA TRP A 261 5.82 -12.06 -6.68
C TRP A 261 5.44 -11.96 -8.16
N ASN A 262 5.64 -10.79 -8.79
CA ASN A 262 5.36 -10.63 -10.22
C ASN A 262 6.32 -11.44 -11.10
N ILE A 263 7.60 -11.58 -10.72
CA ILE A 263 8.54 -12.48 -11.41
C ILE A 263 8.00 -13.91 -11.43
N LEU A 264 7.60 -14.44 -10.27
CA LEU A 264 7.06 -15.80 -10.18
C LEU A 264 5.81 -16.00 -11.06
N ARG A 265 4.95 -14.97 -11.17
CA ARG A 265 3.78 -15.00 -12.06
C ARG A 265 4.16 -15.01 -13.53
N CYS A 266 5.09 -14.16 -13.94
CA CYS A 266 5.62 -14.17 -15.31
C CYS A 266 6.27 -15.51 -15.67
N LEU A 267 7.02 -16.11 -14.74
CA LEU A 267 7.67 -17.42 -14.94
C LEU A 267 6.68 -18.60 -14.96
N ALA A 268 5.51 -18.48 -14.32
CA ALA A 268 4.50 -19.51 -14.37
C ALA A 268 3.84 -19.64 -15.77
N GLY A 269 3.88 -18.58 -16.58
CA GLY A 269 3.44 -18.60 -17.99
C GLY A 269 1.95 -18.86 -18.23
N VAL A 270 1.13 -18.90 -17.17
CA VAL A 270 -0.32 -19.10 -17.23
C VAL A 270 -0.99 -17.81 -16.76
N GLU A 271 -2.00 -17.35 -17.48
CA GLU A 271 -2.87 -16.27 -17.02
C GLU A 271 -3.52 -16.71 -15.70
N ALA A 272 -3.09 -16.09 -14.60
CA ALA A 272 -3.63 -16.45 -13.30
C ALA A 272 -5.13 -16.10 -13.28
N SER A 273 -5.97 -17.00 -12.77
CA SER A 273 -7.41 -16.77 -12.60
C SER A 273 -7.74 -15.61 -11.65
N THR A 274 -6.73 -15.07 -10.98
CA THR A 274 -6.77 -14.01 -9.98
C THR A 274 -5.51 -13.12 -10.05
N GLY A 275 -5.62 -11.85 -9.62
CA GLY A 275 -4.55 -10.84 -9.71
C GLY A 275 -4.57 -10.00 -11.00
N PRO A 276 -3.61 -9.08 -11.19
CA PRO A 276 -3.53 -8.21 -12.37
C PRO A 276 -3.13 -9.02 -13.62
N ASP A 277 -3.44 -8.51 -14.81
CA ASP A 277 -3.07 -9.12 -16.10
C ASP A 277 -1.55 -9.46 -16.14
N LEU A 278 -1.18 -10.51 -16.88
CA LEU A 278 0.20 -10.87 -17.14
C LEU A 278 1.00 -9.68 -17.71
N ALA A 279 0.39 -8.86 -18.58
CA ALA A 279 1.03 -7.66 -19.13
C ALA A 279 1.43 -6.65 -18.03
N LEU A 280 0.53 -6.38 -17.09
CA LEU A 280 0.80 -5.53 -15.93
C LEU A 280 1.86 -6.14 -15.01
N SER A 281 1.94 -7.47 -14.95
CA SER A 281 2.97 -8.16 -14.18
C SER A 281 4.36 -7.92 -14.78
N HIS A 282 4.50 -8.01 -16.10
CA HIS A 282 5.76 -7.70 -16.78
C HIS A 282 6.20 -6.24 -16.58
N GLU A 283 5.26 -5.29 -16.61
CA GLU A 283 5.53 -3.89 -16.29
C GLU A 283 6.00 -3.74 -14.84
N SER A 284 5.30 -4.37 -13.90
CA SER A 284 5.65 -4.35 -12.48
C SER A 284 7.04 -4.94 -12.21
N VAL A 285 7.43 -6.02 -12.92
CA VAL A 285 8.80 -6.56 -12.82
C VAL A 285 9.83 -5.57 -13.33
N ARG A 286 9.63 -4.95 -14.49
CA ARG A 286 10.58 -3.95 -15.03
C ARG A 286 10.74 -2.76 -14.08
N ASN A 287 9.64 -2.28 -13.53
CA ASN A 287 9.64 -1.17 -12.57
C ASN A 287 10.37 -1.57 -11.28
N GLY A 288 10.15 -2.78 -10.77
CA GLY A 288 10.85 -3.30 -9.60
C GLY A 288 12.35 -3.47 -9.81
N VAL A 289 12.76 -4.15 -10.89
CA VAL A 289 14.17 -4.43 -11.20
C VAL A 289 15.00 -3.15 -11.41
N ARG A 290 14.39 -2.06 -11.86
CA ARG A 290 15.08 -0.77 -12.05
C ARG A 290 14.94 0.16 -10.84
N GLY A 291 13.72 0.28 -10.31
CA GLY A 291 13.37 1.26 -9.29
C GLY A 291 13.83 0.89 -7.89
N LEU A 292 13.85 -0.39 -7.52
CA LEU A 292 14.35 -0.82 -6.21
C LEU A 292 15.85 -0.52 -6.04
N PRO A 293 16.74 -0.91 -6.98
CA PRO A 293 18.14 -0.50 -6.96
C PRO A 293 18.35 1.01 -6.88
N ASP A 294 17.59 1.79 -7.65
CA ASP A 294 17.67 3.26 -7.63
C ASP A 294 17.27 3.84 -6.27
N MET A 295 16.14 3.40 -5.70
CA MET A 295 15.72 3.81 -4.35
C MET A 295 16.77 3.45 -3.30
N PHE A 296 17.28 2.22 -3.33
CA PHE A 296 18.25 1.75 -2.36
C PHE A 296 19.58 2.50 -2.47
N GLY A 297 20.03 2.81 -3.69
CA GLY A 297 21.22 3.63 -3.93
C GLY A 297 21.08 5.06 -3.42
N ARG A 298 19.85 5.59 -3.37
CA ARG A 298 19.54 6.94 -2.87
C ARG A 298 19.19 7.00 -1.39
N LEU A 299 19.28 5.90 -0.65
CA LEU A 299 18.91 5.87 0.77
C LEU A 299 19.59 7.00 1.59
N PRO A 300 20.89 7.31 1.41
CA PRO A 300 21.52 8.43 2.12
C PRO A 300 20.90 9.81 1.79
N GLU A 301 20.43 10.00 0.56
CA GLU A 301 19.75 11.24 0.14
C GLU A 301 18.35 11.32 0.75
N LEU A 302 17.62 10.20 0.78
CA LEU A 302 16.29 10.11 1.39
C LEU A 302 16.35 10.38 2.90
N GLU A 303 17.40 9.93 3.59
CA GLU A 303 17.61 10.21 5.02
C GLU A 303 17.76 11.71 5.31
N THR A 304 18.23 12.51 4.35
CA THR A 304 18.32 13.97 4.52
C THR A 304 16.94 14.65 4.63
N LEU A 305 15.86 14.00 4.20
CA LEU A 305 14.48 14.49 4.35
C LEU A 305 13.98 14.45 5.80
N LEU A 306 14.68 13.72 6.69
CA LEU A 306 14.31 13.54 8.09
C LEU A 306 14.89 14.61 9.01
N VAL A 307 15.80 15.47 8.51
CA VAL A 307 16.57 16.47 9.26
C VAL A 307 16.03 17.88 9.05
#